data_AF-A0A7X7ABE6-F1
#
_entry.id   AF-A0A7X7ABE6-F1
#
_cell.length_a   1.000
_cell.length_b   1.000
_cell.length_c   1.000
_cell.angle_alpha   90.00
_cell.angle_beta   90.00
_cell.angle_gamma   90.00
#
_symmetry.space_group_name_H-M   'P 1'
#
loop_
_entity.id
_entity.type
_entity.pdbx_description
1 polymer ?
#
loop_
_entity_poly.entity_id
_entity_poly.type
_entity_poly.pdbx_seq_one_letter_code
_entity_poly.pdbx_strand_id
1 'polypeptide(L)'
;MLKVNSKLKNLGIMLVFILLLSTLLVGCENASSESKNESKDESSEFVTKLATEWKDDQPIGAVTQWSRSKHAEVGTTCSDCHGDDPSNLSIPSAATCAQCHTEQYDDFNMSTHSTAVVHAMSKDSATYFDGREVDYKWQSYPEGGPDKWGCVNCHSVGKIHEETEVLGDCSACHGNHEFSLIQARNPDTCNGCHAGPGHPQYESYVDSRHGVLWSSLGDQWDFSGSTEEFWERQEENPIGAPTCQTCHMPEGSHNTAHGQAHELTGARVDNYEEEITFMVDNSCLRCHTDDFSREWLGNADNMASVSSTRLKEAKELLEGIKKDGLIRSTVEVVNNAHPIAGELSAVESYFFNVNMSTNRTRKGAYHMSEQWAGRQGWTDQSFALMEFRSEVERLRSDAERDKKIKELEELIKLSEDK
;
A
#
# COMPACT_ATOMS: atom_id res chain seq x y z
N MET A 1 0.43 -24.26 67.39
CA MET A 1 1.89 -23.98 67.37
C MET A 1 2.65 -25.29 67.36
N LEU A 2 3.05 -25.77 66.18
CA LEU A 2 3.99 -26.88 66.00
C LEU A 2 5.33 -26.27 65.58
N LYS A 3 6.36 -26.42 66.42
CA LYS A 3 7.73 -25.97 66.15
C LYS A 3 8.31 -26.81 65.02
N VAL A 4 8.29 -26.29 63.80
CA VAL A 4 9.03 -26.87 62.68
C VAL A 4 10.52 -26.68 62.94
N ASN A 5 11.23 -27.81 62.95
CA ASN A 5 12.64 -27.94 63.28
C ASN A 5 13.52 -27.14 62.29
N SER A 6 14.31 -26.18 62.79
CA SER A 6 15.08 -25.23 61.95
C SER A 6 16.10 -25.91 61.04
N LYS A 7 16.52 -27.15 61.35
CA LYS A 7 17.41 -27.94 60.50
C LYS A 7 16.77 -28.38 59.18
N LEU A 8 15.46 -28.64 59.16
CA LEU A 8 14.72 -29.02 57.93
C LEU A 8 14.47 -27.81 57.02
N LYS A 9 14.32 -26.61 57.58
CA LYS A 9 14.15 -25.37 56.82
C LYS A 9 15.44 -24.99 56.07
N ASN A 10 16.60 -25.19 56.70
CA ASN A 10 17.90 -24.92 56.08
C ASN A 10 18.28 -25.96 55.02
N LEU A 11 17.86 -27.22 55.18
CA LEU A 11 18.08 -28.27 54.17
C LEU A 11 17.25 -28.02 52.90
N GLY A 12 16.00 -27.55 53.04
CA GLY A 12 15.15 -27.16 51.91
C GLY A 12 15.68 -25.94 51.16
N ILE A 13 16.21 -24.94 51.86
CA ILE A 13 16.81 -23.75 51.22
C ILE A 13 18.11 -24.11 50.50
N MET A 14 18.91 -25.03 51.05
CA MET A 14 20.16 -25.47 50.40
C MET A 14 19.89 -26.33 49.15
N LEU A 15 18.86 -27.18 49.16
CA LEU A 15 18.44 -27.95 47.97
C LEU A 15 17.88 -27.06 46.86
N VAL A 16 17.12 -26.00 47.21
CA VAL A 16 16.63 -25.01 46.24
C VAL A 16 17.77 -24.18 45.66
N PHE A 17 18.79 -23.82 46.46
CA PHE A 17 19.98 -23.13 45.97
C PHE A 17 20.84 -24.01 45.06
N ILE A 18 20.97 -25.31 45.33
CA ILE A 18 21.72 -26.24 44.47
C ILE A 18 20.97 -26.49 43.16
N LEU A 19 19.63 -26.59 43.18
CA LEU A 19 18.83 -26.67 41.95
C LEU A 19 18.95 -25.38 41.12
N LEU A 20 18.88 -24.20 41.75
CA LEU A 20 19.03 -22.91 41.07
C LEU A 20 20.45 -22.68 40.52
N LEU A 21 21.50 -23.15 41.21
CA LEU A 21 22.88 -23.12 40.71
C LEU A 21 23.09 -24.10 39.55
N SER A 22 22.41 -25.26 39.55
CA SER A 22 22.50 -26.21 38.44
C SER A 22 21.78 -25.73 37.18
N THR A 23 20.75 -24.88 37.30
CA THR A 23 20.11 -24.21 36.16
C THR A 23 20.85 -22.96 35.66
N LEU A 24 21.83 -22.46 36.42
CA LEU A 24 22.68 -21.32 36.04
C LEU A 24 24.02 -21.73 35.39
N LEU A 25 24.35 -23.04 35.34
CA LEU A 25 25.61 -23.56 34.81
C LEU A 25 25.45 -24.42 33.54
N VAL A 26 24.27 -24.42 32.90
CA VAL A 26 24.01 -25.10 31.61
C VAL A 26 23.72 -24.10 30.47
N GLY A 27 23.90 -22.80 30.69
CA GLY A 27 23.68 -21.77 29.67
C GLY A 27 24.89 -20.88 29.48
N CYS A 28 25.88 -21.35 28.74
CA CYS A 28 26.87 -20.56 27.98
C CYS A 28 27.89 -21.50 27.30
N GLU A 29 27.44 -22.52 26.59
CA GLU A 29 28.14 -22.90 25.37
C GLU A 29 27.49 -22.08 24.26
N ASN A 30 28.14 -20.97 23.93
CA ASN A 30 27.94 -20.34 22.64
C ASN A 30 28.29 -21.38 21.59
N ALA A 31 27.29 -22.16 21.17
CA ALA A 31 27.19 -22.58 19.79
C ALA A 31 27.05 -21.29 18.99
N SER A 32 28.22 -20.67 18.75
CA SER A 32 28.47 -19.88 17.57
C SER A 32 28.15 -20.81 16.41
N SER A 33 26.88 -20.87 16.02
CA SER A 33 26.56 -21.10 14.63
C SER A 33 27.14 -19.90 13.89
N GLU A 34 28.42 -20.00 13.55
CA GLU A 34 28.90 -19.40 12.33
C GLU A 34 28.00 -20.01 11.25
N SER A 35 26.89 -19.33 10.95
CA SER A 35 26.41 -19.34 9.60
C SER A 35 27.57 -18.75 8.82
N LYS A 36 28.38 -19.63 8.23
CA LYS A 36 29.27 -19.27 7.15
C LYS A 36 28.39 -18.71 6.03
N ASN A 37 28.10 -17.41 6.13
CA ASN A 37 27.72 -16.62 4.99
C ASN A 37 29.05 -16.26 4.32
N GLU A 38 29.54 -17.17 3.48
CA GLU A 38 30.74 -17.02 2.63
C GLU A 38 30.49 -15.99 1.50
N SER A 39 29.75 -14.91 1.74
CA SER A 39 29.51 -13.82 0.77
C SER A 39 30.32 -12.55 1.05
N LYS A 40 31.17 -12.54 2.08
CA LYS A 40 31.84 -11.32 2.57
C LYS A 40 33.11 -10.91 1.81
N ASP A 41 33.63 -11.72 0.90
CA ASP A 41 34.92 -11.45 0.23
C ASP A 41 34.75 -10.79 -1.15
N GLU A 42 33.82 -11.26 -1.99
CA GLU A 42 33.66 -10.78 -3.37
C GLU A 42 33.14 -9.33 -3.48
N SER A 43 32.21 -8.92 -2.61
CA SER A 43 31.68 -7.54 -2.62
C SER A 43 32.74 -6.47 -2.30
N SER A 44 33.84 -6.86 -1.63
CA SER A 44 34.97 -5.96 -1.36
C SER A 44 35.89 -5.78 -2.59
N GLU A 45 35.89 -6.76 -3.50
CA GLU A 45 36.70 -6.77 -4.70
C GLU A 45 36.20 -5.75 -5.73
N PHE A 46 34.87 -5.65 -5.92
CA PHE A 46 34.28 -4.66 -6.82
C PHE A 46 34.57 -3.23 -6.37
N VAL A 47 34.45 -2.96 -5.06
CA VAL A 47 34.80 -1.65 -4.48
C VAL A 47 36.27 -1.34 -4.69
N THR A 48 37.15 -2.33 -4.60
CA THR A 48 38.60 -2.11 -4.83
C THR A 48 38.89 -1.73 -6.28
N LYS A 49 38.15 -2.28 -7.25
CA LYS A 49 38.31 -2.01 -8.70
C LYS A 49 37.74 -0.67 -9.18
N LEU A 50 36.78 -0.10 -8.45
CA LEU A 50 36.21 1.21 -8.80
C LEU A 50 37.31 2.29 -8.75
N ALA A 51 37.23 3.35 -9.56
CA ALA A 51 38.20 4.45 -9.50
C ALA A 51 38.03 5.26 -8.20
N THR A 52 39.11 5.84 -7.69
CA THR A 52 39.11 6.56 -6.40
C THR A 52 38.10 7.72 -6.37
N GLU A 53 37.99 8.46 -7.48
CA GLU A 53 37.00 9.54 -7.68
C GLU A 53 35.54 9.09 -7.53
N TRP A 54 35.25 7.81 -7.75
CA TRP A 54 33.91 7.22 -7.58
C TRP A 54 33.71 6.60 -6.19
N LYS A 55 34.71 6.67 -5.29
CA LYS A 55 34.65 6.17 -3.91
C LYS A 55 34.67 7.28 -2.86
N ASP A 56 35.57 8.25 -3.03
CA ASP A 56 35.98 9.14 -1.92
C ASP A 56 34.89 10.16 -1.55
N ASP A 57 34.09 10.59 -2.53
CA ASP A 57 33.04 11.61 -2.33
C ASP A 57 31.61 11.04 -2.40
N GLN A 58 31.46 9.70 -2.45
CA GLN A 58 30.16 9.04 -2.56
C GLN A 58 29.67 8.44 -1.24
N PRO A 59 28.35 8.39 -0.99
CA PRO A 59 27.81 7.78 0.22
C PRO A 59 28.22 6.30 0.31
N ILE A 60 28.93 5.93 1.39
CA ILE A 60 29.43 4.56 1.60
C ILE A 60 28.34 3.49 1.50
N GLY A 61 27.11 3.81 1.92
CA GLY A 61 25.96 2.91 1.81
C GLY A 61 25.60 2.59 0.36
N ALA A 62 25.61 3.59 -0.53
CA ALA A 62 25.32 3.41 -1.95
C ALA A 62 26.39 2.56 -2.64
N VAL A 63 27.68 2.85 -2.38
CA VAL A 63 28.80 2.06 -2.91
C VAL A 63 28.76 0.62 -2.40
N THR A 64 28.41 0.41 -1.13
CA THR A 64 28.29 -0.92 -0.53
C THR A 64 27.12 -1.72 -1.08
N GLN A 65 25.98 -1.07 -1.33
CA GLN A 65 24.82 -1.71 -1.96
C GLN A 65 25.10 -2.08 -3.41
N TRP A 66 25.68 -1.14 -4.18
CA TRP A 66 26.09 -1.42 -5.55
C TRP A 66 27.05 -2.60 -5.62
N SER A 67 28.05 -2.68 -4.74
CA SER A 67 29.03 -3.77 -4.77
C SER A 67 28.48 -5.15 -4.42
N ARG A 68 27.23 -5.23 -3.96
CA ARG A 68 26.47 -6.47 -3.72
C ARG A 68 25.44 -6.75 -4.81
N SER A 69 25.24 -5.82 -5.73
CA SER A 69 24.22 -5.89 -6.77
C SER A 69 24.68 -6.76 -7.94
N LYS A 70 23.70 -7.29 -8.69
CA LYS A 70 23.97 -7.96 -9.96
C LYS A 70 24.61 -7.02 -10.98
N HIS A 71 24.31 -5.72 -10.90
CA HIS A 71 24.93 -4.69 -11.74
C HIS A 71 26.45 -4.66 -11.58
N ALA A 72 26.98 -4.71 -10.35
CA ALA A 72 28.43 -4.77 -10.15
C ALA A 72 29.04 -6.06 -10.71
N GLU A 73 28.36 -7.20 -10.54
CA GLU A 73 28.84 -8.49 -11.06
C GLU A 73 28.94 -8.52 -12.59
N VAL A 74 27.98 -7.91 -13.30
CA VAL A 74 27.97 -7.85 -14.77
C VAL A 74 28.75 -6.68 -15.34
N GLY A 75 29.37 -5.86 -14.49
CA GLY A 75 30.25 -4.76 -14.88
C GLY A 75 29.55 -3.43 -15.14
N THR A 76 28.28 -3.29 -14.78
CA THR A 76 27.59 -1.99 -14.75
C THR A 76 28.13 -1.14 -13.61
N THR A 77 28.65 0.02 -13.96
CA THR A 77 29.31 1.00 -13.09
C THR A 77 28.42 2.19 -12.80
N CYS A 78 28.88 3.08 -11.92
CA CYS A 78 28.18 4.29 -11.56
C CYS A 78 27.94 5.21 -12.78
N SER A 79 28.94 5.32 -13.67
CA SER A 79 28.88 6.21 -14.84
C SER A 79 27.86 5.77 -15.88
N ASP A 80 27.59 4.47 -15.97
CA ASP A 80 26.58 3.93 -16.90
C ASP A 80 25.17 4.46 -16.61
N CYS A 81 24.90 4.82 -15.35
CA CYS A 81 23.60 5.37 -14.93
C CYS A 81 23.63 6.88 -14.65
N HIS A 82 24.72 7.39 -14.07
CA HIS A 82 24.80 8.76 -13.54
C HIS A 82 25.60 9.72 -14.44
N GLY A 83 26.17 9.25 -15.54
CA GLY A 83 27.05 10.02 -16.41
C GLY A 83 28.52 9.98 -15.95
N ASP A 84 29.40 10.56 -16.75
CA ASP A 84 30.85 10.36 -16.60
C ASP A 84 31.52 11.23 -15.51
N ASP A 85 30.80 12.20 -14.92
CA ASP A 85 31.34 13.13 -13.92
C ASP A 85 30.89 12.77 -12.49
N PRO A 86 31.76 12.17 -11.65
CA PRO A 86 31.42 11.81 -10.27
C PRO A 86 31.11 13.01 -9.36
N SER A 87 31.51 14.23 -9.74
CA SER A 87 31.20 15.45 -8.99
C SER A 87 29.86 16.06 -9.38
N ASN A 88 29.27 15.61 -10.50
CA ASN A 88 28.02 16.14 -11.05
C ASN A 88 27.15 15.00 -11.61
N LEU A 89 26.68 14.14 -10.71
CA LEU A 89 25.85 12.98 -11.04
C LEU A 89 24.46 13.39 -11.54
N SER A 90 24.06 12.85 -12.69
CA SER A 90 22.67 12.88 -13.15
C SER A 90 21.80 11.91 -12.34
N ILE A 91 20.53 12.25 -12.15
CA ILE A 91 19.55 11.32 -11.59
C ILE A 91 19.09 10.39 -12.72
N PRO A 92 19.17 9.06 -12.58
CA PRO A 92 18.68 8.15 -13.60
C PRO A 92 17.15 8.27 -13.76
N SER A 93 16.68 8.31 -15.01
CA SER A 93 15.25 8.20 -15.33
C SER A 93 14.89 6.76 -15.69
N ALA A 94 13.60 6.43 -15.78
CA ALA A 94 13.18 5.13 -16.29
C ALA A 94 13.75 4.82 -17.71
N ALA A 95 13.98 5.86 -18.54
CA ALA A 95 14.61 5.70 -19.84
C ALA A 95 16.10 5.33 -19.76
N THR A 96 16.79 5.68 -18.66
CA THR A 96 18.16 5.19 -18.39
C THR A 96 18.15 3.68 -18.21
N CYS A 97 17.19 3.16 -17.43
CA CYS A 97 17.01 1.71 -17.23
C CYS A 97 16.61 1.00 -18.53
N ALA A 98 15.76 1.63 -19.34
CA ALA A 98 15.24 1.09 -20.60
C ALA A 98 16.32 0.83 -21.65
N GLN A 99 17.53 1.40 -21.51
CA GLN A 99 18.65 1.09 -22.41
C GLN A 99 19.03 -0.40 -22.38
N CYS A 100 18.81 -1.06 -21.24
CA CYS A 100 19.08 -2.50 -21.04
C CYS A 100 17.80 -3.30 -20.76
N HIS A 101 16.80 -2.70 -20.12
CA HIS A 101 15.58 -3.37 -19.65
C HIS A 101 14.34 -2.91 -20.42
N THR A 102 14.36 -3.06 -21.75
CA THR A 102 13.30 -2.56 -22.64
C THR A 102 11.95 -3.22 -22.35
N GLU A 103 11.93 -4.53 -22.15
CA GLU A 103 10.70 -5.30 -21.89
C GLU A 103 10.03 -4.85 -20.59
N GLN A 104 10.79 -4.77 -19.49
CA GLN A 104 10.27 -4.32 -18.20
C GLN A 104 9.79 -2.87 -18.26
N TYR A 105 10.48 -2.01 -19.02
CA TYR A 105 10.09 -0.63 -19.23
C TYR A 105 8.77 -0.50 -20.01
N ASP A 106 8.63 -1.24 -21.10
CA ASP A 106 7.42 -1.23 -21.93
C ASP A 106 6.21 -1.75 -21.15
N ASP A 107 6.38 -2.87 -20.44
CA ASP A 107 5.38 -3.43 -19.53
C ASP A 107 4.96 -2.44 -18.43
N PHE A 108 5.94 -1.82 -17.77
CA PHE A 108 5.70 -0.82 -16.73
C PHE A 108 4.88 0.36 -17.27
N ASN A 109 5.19 0.82 -18.48
CA ASN A 109 4.48 1.93 -19.15
C ASN A 109 3.02 1.60 -19.47
N MET A 110 2.69 0.32 -19.65
CA MET A 110 1.30 -0.13 -19.85
C MET A 110 0.47 -0.12 -18.55
N SER A 111 1.12 -0.01 -17.39
CA SER A 111 0.46 0.00 -16.09
C SER A 111 0.08 1.41 -15.61
N THR A 112 -0.81 1.49 -14.61
CA THR A 112 -1.10 2.76 -13.92
C THR A 112 0.07 3.26 -13.06
N HIS A 113 1.10 2.44 -12.81
CA HIS A 113 2.26 2.85 -12.01
C HIS A 113 3.10 3.90 -12.74
N SER A 114 3.30 3.77 -14.05
CA SER A 114 4.03 4.76 -14.87
C SER A 114 3.39 6.13 -14.80
N THR A 115 2.07 6.18 -14.65
CA THR A 115 1.26 7.39 -14.60
C THR A 115 0.67 7.61 -13.21
N ALA A 116 1.22 7.03 -12.15
CA ALA A 116 0.66 7.11 -10.79
C ALA A 116 0.58 8.56 -10.29
N VAL A 117 1.54 9.39 -10.72
CA VAL A 117 1.60 10.84 -10.48
C VAL A 117 0.40 11.57 -11.09
N VAL A 118 -0.06 11.11 -12.27
CA VAL A 118 -1.23 11.61 -12.98
C VAL A 118 -2.52 11.09 -12.35
N HIS A 119 -2.55 9.85 -11.88
CA HIS A 119 -3.71 9.30 -11.18
C HIS A 119 -3.99 9.99 -9.84
N ALA A 120 -2.96 10.48 -9.15
CA ALA A 120 -3.14 11.38 -8.00
C ALA A 120 -3.88 12.68 -8.38
N MET A 121 -3.92 13.02 -9.67
CA MET A 121 -4.56 14.19 -10.28
C MET A 121 -5.89 13.82 -10.96
N SER A 122 -6.85 13.18 -10.27
CA SER A 122 -8.11 12.72 -10.91
C SER A 122 -8.94 13.80 -11.68
N LYS A 123 -8.49 15.05 -11.76
CA LYS A 123 -8.87 16.09 -12.72
C LYS A 123 -7.57 16.83 -13.12
N ASP A 124 -7.41 17.14 -14.42
CA ASP A 124 -6.24 17.85 -15.00
C ASP A 124 -5.84 19.12 -14.23
N SER A 125 -6.77 19.70 -13.48
CA SER A 125 -6.52 20.67 -12.42
C SER A 125 -7.50 20.47 -11.25
N ALA A 126 -7.11 20.93 -10.05
CA ALA A 126 -7.98 20.97 -8.88
C ALA A 126 -8.23 22.43 -8.45
N THR A 127 -9.51 22.82 -8.37
CA THR A 127 -9.93 24.12 -7.85
C THR A 127 -10.31 24.01 -6.37
N TYR A 128 -9.69 24.83 -5.53
CA TYR A 128 -9.89 24.85 -4.08
C TYR A 128 -10.95 25.86 -3.64
N PHE A 129 -11.39 25.75 -2.39
CA PHE A 129 -12.37 26.68 -1.80
C PHE A 129 -11.89 28.14 -1.81
N ASP A 130 -10.57 28.38 -1.71
CA ASP A 130 -9.96 29.71 -1.82
C ASP A 130 -9.83 30.21 -3.28
N GLY A 131 -10.31 29.43 -4.25
CA GLY A 131 -10.25 29.74 -5.67
C GLY A 131 -8.91 29.42 -6.33
N ARG A 132 -7.95 28.83 -5.61
CA ARG A 132 -6.67 28.42 -6.16
C ARG A 132 -6.85 27.24 -7.10
N GLU A 133 -6.25 27.32 -8.27
CA GLU A 133 -6.13 26.22 -9.22
C GLU A 133 -4.70 25.67 -9.14
N VAL A 134 -4.57 24.35 -9.01
CA VAL A 134 -3.29 23.66 -9.03
C VAL A 134 -3.34 22.51 -10.03
N ASP A 135 -2.23 22.29 -10.71
CA ASP A 135 -2.10 21.17 -11.66
C ASP A 135 -2.04 19.84 -10.88
N TYR A 136 -1.35 19.82 -9.73
CA TYR A 136 -1.21 18.62 -8.89
C TYR A 136 -1.88 18.76 -7.52
N LYS A 137 -2.70 17.79 -7.12
CA LYS A 137 -3.40 17.84 -5.82
C LYS A 137 -2.46 17.96 -4.63
N TRP A 138 -1.27 17.36 -4.64
CA TRP A 138 -0.35 17.47 -3.50
C TRP A 138 0.28 18.86 -3.35
N GLN A 139 0.32 19.68 -4.41
CA GLN A 139 0.82 21.08 -4.31
C GLN A 139 -0.10 21.98 -3.49
N SER A 140 -1.28 21.48 -3.11
CA SER A 140 -2.14 22.15 -2.13
C SER A 140 -1.67 21.96 -0.69
N TYR A 141 -0.88 20.92 -0.42
CA TYR A 141 -0.26 20.74 0.87
C TYR A 141 0.87 21.77 1.03
N PRO A 142 1.10 22.30 2.25
CA PRO A 142 2.25 23.14 2.51
C PRO A 142 3.55 22.44 2.08
N GLU A 143 4.43 23.19 1.40
CA GLU A 143 5.75 22.71 1.03
C GLU A 143 6.62 22.39 2.25
N GLY A 144 7.59 21.50 2.06
CA GLY A 144 8.63 21.21 3.05
C GLY A 144 8.23 20.13 4.06
N GLY A 145 7.19 19.35 3.77
CA GLY A 145 6.84 18.20 4.59
C GLY A 145 5.50 17.59 4.23
N PRO A 146 4.38 18.29 4.44
CA PRO A 146 3.04 17.74 4.17
C PRO A 146 2.84 17.24 2.74
N ASP A 147 3.39 17.92 1.72
CA ASP A 147 3.38 17.46 0.33
C ASP A 147 4.15 16.13 0.15
N LYS A 148 5.35 16.06 0.73
CA LYS A 148 6.25 14.89 0.64
C LYS A 148 5.67 13.67 1.33
N TRP A 149 5.22 13.84 2.57
CA TRP A 149 4.70 12.77 3.41
C TRP A 149 3.22 12.44 3.18
N GLY A 150 2.48 13.30 2.46
CA GLY A 150 1.07 13.09 2.18
C GLY A 150 0.80 12.30 0.91
N CYS A 151 1.48 12.63 -0.20
CA CYS A 151 1.19 12.01 -1.50
C CYS A 151 2.44 11.68 -2.31
N VAL A 152 3.45 12.56 -2.31
CA VAL A 152 4.59 12.46 -3.24
C VAL A 152 5.35 11.16 -3.02
N ASN A 153 5.65 10.78 -1.78
CA ASN A 153 6.42 9.56 -1.51
C ASN A 153 5.74 8.28 -2.05
N CYS A 154 4.39 8.22 -2.03
CA CYS A 154 3.67 7.05 -2.54
C CYS A 154 3.48 7.08 -4.06
N HIS A 155 3.27 8.26 -4.64
CA HIS A 155 2.97 8.40 -6.08
C HIS A 155 4.21 8.63 -6.97
N SER A 156 5.40 8.77 -6.37
CA SER A 156 6.65 8.97 -7.12
C SER A 156 7.11 7.75 -7.92
N VAL A 157 6.46 6.59 -7.76
CA VAL A 157 6.64 5.47 -8.71
C VAL A 157 6.36 5.92 -10.16
N GLY A 158 5.45 6.87 -10.36
CA GLY A 158 5.18 7.49 -11.67
C GLY A 158 5.84 8.86 -11.84
N LYS A 159 6.91 9.16 -11.10
CA LYS A 159 7.53 10.50 -11.07
C LYS A 159 7.89 10.98 -12.49
N ILE A 160 7.70 12.28 -12.73
CA ILE A 160 8.18 12.95 -13.94
C ILE A 160 9.64 13.34 -13.72
N HIS A 161 10.53 12.85 -14.58
CA HIS A 161 11.92 13.26 -14.57
C HIS A 161 12.08 14.64 -15.21
N GLU A 162 12.49 15.66 -14.44
CA GLU A 162 12.43 17.08 -14.85
C GLU A 162 13.23 17.39 -16.12
N GLU A 163 14.38 16.74 -16.33
CA GLU A 163 15.26 17.03 -17.47
C GLU A 163 14.84 16.33 -18.75
N THR A 164 14.18 15.17 -18.65
CA THR A 164 13.88 14.30 -19.79
C THR A 164 12.38 14.16 -20.07
N GLU A 165 11.54 14.67 -19.17
CA GLU A 165 10.08 14.52 -19.16
C GLU A 165 9.59 13.07 -19.13
N VAL A 166 10.50 12.11 -18.95
CA VAL A 166 10.19 10.68 -18.87
C VAL A 166 9.47 10.38 -17.56
N LEU A 167 8.39 9.60 -17.65
CA LEU A 167 7.63 9.12 -16.51
C LEU A 167 8.23 7.83 -15.93
N GLY A 168 8.15 7.69 -14.62
CA GLY A 168 8.47 6.45 -13.91
C GLY A 168 9.73 6.51 -13.07
N ASP A 169 9.72 5.73 -11.99
CA ASP A 169 10.87 5.46 -11.14
C ASP A 169 11.01 3.95 -10.91
N CYS A 170 11.94 3.32 -11.62
CA CYS A 170 12.19 1.88 -11.52
C CYS A 170 12.76 1.48 -10.15
N SER A 171 13.27 2.42 -9.34
CA SER A 171 13.81 2.11 -8.01
C SER A 171 12.73 1.95 -6.94
N ALA A 172 11.45 2.16 -7.28
CA ALA A 172 10.35 2.12 -6.32
C ALA A 172 10.15 0.76 -5.64
N CYS A 173 10.47 -0.36 -6.32
CA CYS A 173 10.24 -1.71 -5.79
C CYS A 173 11.54 -2.45 -5.42
N HIS A 174 12.52 -2.48 -6.32
CA HIS A 174 13.86 -3.06 -6.07
C HIS A 174 14.86 -1.92 -5.82
N GLY A 175 14.79 -1.32 -4.62
CA GLY A 175 15.51 -0.10 -4.24
C GLY A 175 16.94 0.02 -4.78
N ASN A 176 17.31 1.24 -5.13
CA ASN A 176 18.70 1.58 -5.39
C ASN A 176 19.54 1.47 -4.08
N HIS A 177 20.82 1.12 -4.10
CA HIS A 177 21.65 0.75 -5.26
C HIS A 177 21.92 -0.75 -5.34
N GLU A 178 21.16 -1.57 -4.61
CA GLU A 178 21.32 -3.03 -4.61
C GLU A 178 20.50 -3.70 -5.71
N PHE A 179 19.35 -3.11 -6.09
CA PHE A 179 18.46 -3.61 -7.15
C PHE A 179 18.07 -5.08 -6.95
N SER A 180 17.73 -5.44 -5.70
CA SER A 180 17.51 -6.82 -5.28
C SER A 180 16.16 -7.36 -5.79
N LEU A 181 16.20 -8.44 -6.57
CA LEU A 181 15.00 -9.19 -6.96
C LEU A 181 14.33 -9.88 -5.76
N ILE A 182 15.08 -10.24 -4.72
CA ILE A 182 14.52 -10.79 -3.48
C ILE A 182 13.66 -9.73 -2.80
N GLN A 183 14.14 -8.48 -2.74
CA GLN A 183 13.33 -7.36 -2.24
C GLN A 183 12.11 -7.15 -3.13
N ALA A 184 12.29 -7.05 -4.46
CA ALA A 184 11.16 -6.82 -5.36
C ALA A 184 10.08 -7.90 -5.30
N ARG A 185 10.42 -9.16 -4.97
CA ARG A 185 9.47 -10.28 -4.85
C ARG A 185 8.82 -10.41 -3.46
N ASN A 186 9.33 -9.68 -2.47
CA ASN A 186 8.77 -9.68 -1.12
C ASN A 186 7.51 -8.79 -1.07
N PRO A 187 6.34 -9.29 -0.61
CA PRO A 187 5.10 -8.50 -0.52
C PRO A 187 5.22 -7.24 0.35
N ASP A 188 6.17 -7.19 1.29
CA ASP A 188 6.43 -6.02 2.14
C ASP A 188 6.89 -4.80 1.32
N THR A 189 7.44 -5.02 0.13
CA THR A 189 7.80 -3.95 -0.82
C THR A 189 6.58 -3.13 -1.23
N CYS A 190 5.41 -3.76 -1.36
CA CYS A 190 4.17 -3.08 -1.75
C CYS A 190 3.58 -2.26 -0.59
N ASN A 191 3.87 -2.62 0.66
CA ASN A 191 3.31 -2.00 1.87
C ASN A 191 3.61 -0.49 1.96
N GLY A 192 4.72 -0.03 1.39
CA GLY A 192 5.08 1.39 1.41
C GLY A 192 4.03 2.30 0.78
N CYS A 193 3.21 1.78 -0.16
CA CYS A 193 2.20 2.55 -0.89
C CYS A 193 0.80 1.91 -0.81
N HIS A 194 0.71 0.58 -0.90
CA HIS A 194 -0.55 -0.18 -0.95
C HIS A 194 -1.06 -0.57 0.44
N ALA A 195 -1.13 0.41 1.33
CA ALA A 195 -1.53 0.24 2.72
C ALA A 195 -2.39 1.42 3.19
N GLY A 196 -2.96 1.26 4.37
CA GLY A 196 -3.68 2.30 5.08
C GLY A 196 -5.19 2.30 4.83
N PRO A 197 -5.90 3.27 5.43
CA PRO A 197 -7.36 3.22 5.57
C PRO A 197 -8.11 3.34 4.24
N GLY A 198 -7.50 3.95 3.22
CA GLY A 198 -8.14 4.18 1.92
C GLY A 198 -8.06 2.99 0.97
N HIS A 199 -7.02 2.18 1.10
CA HIS A 199 -6.76 1.02 0.26
C HIS A 199 -5.86 0.05 1.05
N PRO A 200 -6.44 -0.81 1.89
CA PRO A 200 -5.67 -1.67 2.79
C PRO A 200 -5.26 -2.97 2.09
N GLN A 201 -4.65 -2.92 0.90
CA GLN A 201 -4.30 -4.16 0.18
C GLN A 201 -3.31 -5.00 0.99
N TYR A 202 -2.24 -4.38 1.48
CA TYR A 202 -1.23 -5.07 2.27
C TYR A 202 -1.82 -5.63 3.56
N GLU A 203 -2.56 -4.82 4.33
CA GLU A 203 -3.17 -5.30 5.57
C GLU A 203 -4.20 -6.41 5.32
N SER A 204 -4.97 -6.30 4.24
CA SER A 204 -5.90 -7.37 3.84
C SER A 204 -5.13 -8.65 3.49
N TYR A 205 -4.04 -8.54 2.73
CA TYR A 205 -3.19 -9.67 2.39
C TYR A 205 -2.59 -10.33 3.65
N VAL A 206 -1.88 -9.60 4.51
CA VAL A 206 -1.20 -10.18 5.69
C VAL A 206 -2.18 -10.80 6.68
N ASP A 207 -3.38 -10.24 6.82
CA ASP A 207 -4.45 -10.79 7.67
C ASP A 207 -5.23 -11.95 7.00
N SER A 208 -5.01 -12.21 5.71
CA SER A 208 -5.63 -13.33 4.98
C SER A 208 -4.93 -14.66 5.28
N ARG A 209 -5.53 -15.77 4.82
CA ARG A 209 -4.86 -17.08 4.91
C ARG A 209 -3.58 -17.16 4.07
N HIS A 210 -3.51 -16.45 2.94
CA HIS A 210 -2.29 -16.36 2.13
C HIS A 210 -1.18 -15.65 2.90
N GLY A 211 -1.47 -14.46 3.44
CA GLY A 211 -0.49 -13.66 4.17
C GLY A 211 -0.08 -14.24 5.52
N VAL A 212 -0.96 -14.98 6.21
CA VAL A 212 -0.59 -15.74 7.42
C VAL A 212 0.41 -16.83 7.08
N LEU A 213 0.23 -17.52 5.94
CA LEU A 213 1.16 -18.56 5.51
C LEU A 213 2.51 -17.95 5.10
N TRP A 214 2.51 -16.85 4.36
CA TRP A 214 3.70 -16.04 4.08
C TRP A 214 4.41 -15.62 5.36
N SER A 215 3.71 -14.98 6.29
CA SER A 215 4.30 -14.47 7.54
C SER A 215 4.87 -15.58 8.44
N SER A 216 4.36 -16.82 8.29
CA SER A 216 4.76 -17.95 9.13
C SER A 216 5.90 -18.77 8.52
N LEU A 217 5.93 -18.91 7.19
CA LEU A 217 6.84 -19.83 6.48
C LEU A 217 7.63 -19.19 5.35
N GLY A 218 7.38 -17.91 5.01
CA GLY A 218 7.95 -17.22 3.86
C GLY A 218 9.47 -17.16 3.87
N ASP A 219 10.08 -17.06 5.04
CA ASP A 219 11.55 -17.07 5.23
C ASP A 219 12.20 -18.40 4.81
N GLN A 220 11.41 -19.46 4.63
CA GLN A 220 11.91 -20.77 4.19
C GLN A 220 11.91 -20.92 2.66
N TRP A 221 11.35 -19.95 1.93
CA TRP A 221 11.23 -20.01 0.48
C TRP A 221 12.35 -19.26 -0.22
N ASP A 222 12.76 -19.75 -1.38
CA ASP A 222 13.88 -19.21 -2.15
C ASP A 222 13.40 -18.24 -3.25
N PHE A 223 13.56 -16.95 -2.98
CA PHE A 223 13.26 -15.84 -3.90
C PHE A 223 14.46 -15.37 -4.73
N SER A 224 15.60 -16.06 -4.66
CA SER A 224 16.82 -15.68 -5.37
C SER A 224 16.78 -15.99 -6.87
N GLY A 225 17.85 -15.69 -7.60
CA GLY A 225 17.98 -16.00 -9.03
C GLY A 225 17.22 -15.05 -9.97
N SER A 226 17.45 -15.23 -11.26
CA SER A 226 16.81 -14.48 -12.34
C SER A 226 15.29 -14.68 -12.34
N THR A 227 14.56 -13.92 -13.16
CA THR A 227 13.11 -14.12 -13.34
C THR A 227 12.81 -15.51 -13.87
N GLU A 228 13.54 -15.94 -14.90
CA GLU A 228 13.45 -17.29 -15.48
C GLU A 228 13.70 -18.37 -14.42
N GLU A 229 14.84 -18.31 -13.72
CA GLU A 229 15.20 -19.29 -12.69
C GLU A 229 14.17 -19.34 -11.55
N PHE A 230 13.63 -18.20 -11.13
CA PHE A 230 12.61 -18.15 -10.08
C PHE A 230 11.32 -18.85 -10.51
N TRP A 231 10.84 -18.59 -11.73
CA TRP A 231 9.58 -19.15 -12.22
C TRP A 231 9.70 -20.62 -12.61
N GLU A 232 10.84 -21.06 -13.16
CA GLU A 232 11.15 -22.48 -13.36
C GLU A 232 11.05 -23.25 -12.03
N ARG A 233 11.62 -22.71 -10.95
CA ARG A 233 11.47 -23.32 -9.62
C ARG A 233 10.02 -23.39 -9.15
N GLN A 234 9.16 -22.45 -9.55
CA GLN A 234 7.76 -22.48 -9.17
C GLN A 234 6.97 -23.57 -9.90
N GLU A 235 7.44 -24.07 -11.05
CA GLU A 235 6.81 -25.20 -11.75
C GLU A 235 7.12 -26.54 -11.06
N GLU A 236 8.34 -26.69 -10.54
CA GLU A 236 8.77 -27.93 -9.88
C GLU A 236 8.41 -27.97 -8.38
N ASN A 237 8.59 -26.86 -7.68
CA ASN A 237 8.38 -26.73 -6.24
C ASN A 237 7.82 -25.34 -5.89
N PRO A 238 6.52 -25.10 -6.16
CA PRO A 238 5.89 -23.82 -5.92
C PRO A 238 5.96 -23.39 -4.45
N ILE A 239 6.16 -22.10 -4.22
CA ILE A 239 5.97 -21.51 -2.89
C ILE A 239 4.56 -21.78 -2.38
N GLY A 240 4.44 -22.03 -1.07
CA GLY A 240 3.19 -22.48 -0.46
C GLY A 240 2.10 -21.40 -0.37
N ALA A 241 2.44 -20.12 -0.54
CA ALA A 241 1.49 -19.01 -0.54
C ALA A 241 1.78 -18.05 -1.70
N PRO A 242 0.75 -17.43 -2.30
CA PRO A 242 0.97 -16.35 -3.24
C PRO A 242 1.49 -15.11 -2.51
N THR A 243 2.29 -14.29 -3.20
CA THR A 243 2.64 -12.92 -2.81
C THR A 243 1.89 -11.92 -3.69
N CYS A 244 2.03 -10.61 -3.38
CA CYS A 244 1.49 -9.54 -4.23
C CYS A 244 1.94 -9.71 -5.68
N GLN A 245 3.22 -10.01 -5.87
CA GLN A 245 3.91 -10.11 -7.14
C GLN A 245 3.48 -11.36 -7.90
N THR A 246 3.37 -12.53 -7.25
CA THR A 246 2.95 -13.73 -7.97
C THR A 246 1.52 -13.63 -8.50
N CYS A 247 0.68 -12.77 -7.87
CA CYS A 247 -0.67 -12.51 -8.35
C CYS A 247 -0.72 -11.39 -9.39
N HIS A 248 -0.09 -10.24 -9.15
CA HIS A 248 -0.23 -9.02 -9.96
C HIS A 248 0.88 -8.81 -11.00
N MET A 249 1.94 -9.61 -10.95
CA MET A 249 3.09 -9.59 -11.85
C MET A 249 3.48 -11.03 -12.23
N PRO A 250 2.52 -11.85 -12.72
CA PRO A 250 2.82 -13.23 -13.07
C PRO A 250 3.93 -13.28 -14.13
N GLU A 251 4.76 -14.31 -14.04
CA GLU A 251 5.92 -14.52 -14.93
C GLU A 251 6.96 -13.37 -14.89
N GLY A 252 6.83 -12.43 -13.95
CA GLY A 252 7.73 -11.27 -13.80
C GLY A 252 7.37 -10.09 -14.69
N SER A 253 6.19 -10.11 -15.31
CA SER A 253 5.66 -8.97 -16.07
C SER A 253 5.60 -7.72 -15.19
N HIS A 254 5.97 -6.58 -15.75
CA HIS A 254 5.83 -5.28 -15.07
C HIS A 254 4.50 -4.59 -15.39
N ASN A 255 3.66 -5.21 -16.22
CA ASN A 255 2.32 -4.72 -16.51
C ASN A 255 1.35 -5.17 -15.42
N THR A 256 1.27 -4.38 -14.35
CA THR A 256 0.38 -4.66 -13.21
C THR A 256 -1.11 -4.43 -13.53
N ALA A 257 -1.46 -4.04 -14.76
CA ALA A 257 -2.85 -3.96 -15.19
C ALA A 257 -3.40 -5.34 -15.65
N HIS A 258 -2.52 -6.33 -15.89
CA HIS A 258 -2.97 -7.67 -16.21
C HIS A 258 -3.73 -8.32 -15.05
N GLY A 259 -4.88 -8.91 -15.35
CA GLY A 259 -5.81 -9.47 -14.36
C GLY A 259 -6.65 -8.41 -13.63
N GLN A 260 -6.56 -7.14 -14.02
CA GLN A 260 -7.29 -6.05 -13.38
C GLN A 260 -8.72 -5.96 -13.91
N ALA A 261 -9.61 -6.80 -13.39
CA ALA A 261 -11.01 -6.84 -13.79
C ALA A 261 -11.85 -5.62 -13.34
N HIS A 262 -11.29 -4.72 -12.53
CA HIS A 262 -11.99 -3.54 -12.01
C HIS A 262 -11.14 -2.28 -12.08
N GLU A 263 -11.77 -1.17 -12.43
CA GLU A 263 -11.16 0.16 -12.33
C GLU A 263 -10.90 0.56 -10.88
N LEU A 264 -10.15 1.65 -10.68
CA LEU A 264 -9.93 2.23 -9.35
C LEU A 264 -11.25 2.59 -8.64
N THR A 265 -12.29 2.98 -9.38
CA THR A 265 -13.63 3.29 -8.85
C THR A 265 -14.38 2.03 -8.40
N GLY A 266 -13.93 0.85 -8.86
CA GLY A 266 -14.53 -0.46 -8.69
C GLY A 266 -15.61 -0.80 -9.69
N ALA A 267 -15.80 0.00 -10.74
CA ALA A 267 -16.52 -0.45 -11.92
C ALA A 267 -15.77 -1.61 -12.58
N ARG A 268 -16.50 -2.53 -13.19
CA ARG A 268 -15.90 -3.57 -14.02
C ARG A 268 -15.34 -2.93 -15.30
N VAL A 269 -14.20 -3.42 -15.76
CA VAL A 269 -13.65 -3.05 -17.08
C VAL A 269 -14.44 -3.73 -18.20
N ASP A 270 -14.35 -3.22 -19.42
CA ASP A 270 -15.09 -3.74 -20.58
C ASP A 270 -14.73 -5.21 -20.89
N ASN A 271 -13.46 -5.59 -20.69
CA ASN A 271 -12.94 -6.94 -20.88
C ASN A 271 -12.90 -7.77 -19.58
N TYR A 272 -13.84 -7.54 -18.65
CA TYR A 272 -13.88 -8.18 -17.33
C TYR A 272 -13.62 -9.70 -17.33
N GLU A 273 -14.28 -10.46 -18.20
CA GLU A 273 -14.17 -11.93 -18.23
C GLU A 273 -12.77 -12.39 -18.68
N GLU A 274 -12.11 -11.62 -19.54
CA GLU A 274 -10.73 -11.88 -19.98
C GLU A 274 -9.77 -11.66 -18.82
N GLU A 275 -9.91 -10.56 -18.10
CA GLU A 275 -9.07 -10.24 -16.94
C GLU A 275 -9.26 -11.26 -15.79
N ILE A 276 -10.50 -11.68 -15.52
CA ILE A 276 -10.77 -12.73 -14.53
C ILE A 276 -10.14 -14.05 -14.97
N THR A 277 -10.27 -14.42 -16.24
CA THR A 277 -9.67 -15.66 -16.75
C THR A 277 -8.15 -15.61 -16.66
N PHE A 278 -7.55 -14.49 -17.04
CA PHE A 278 -6.12 -14.27 -16.88
C PHE A 278 -5.68 -14.45 -15.41
N MET A 279 -6.40 -13.86 -14.46
CA MET A 279 -6.06 -13.97 -13.05
C MET A 279 -6.22 -15.38 -12.50
N VAL A 280 -7.28 -16.09 -12.90
CA VAL A 280 -7.50 -17.47 -12.49
C VAL A 280 -6.36 -18.34 -13.02
N ASP A 281 -6.09 -18.28 -14.32
CA ASP A 281 -5.13 -19.15 -15.00
C ASP A 281 -3.70 -18.94 -14.49
N ASN A 282 -3.29 -17.68 -14.29
CA ASN A 282 -1.90 -17.37 -13.99
C ASN A 282 -1.57 -17.37 -12.49
N SER A 283 -2.56 -17.08 -11.63
CA SER A 283 -2.33 -16.82 -10.20
C SER A 283 -3.04 -17.81 -9.28
N CYS A 284 -4.19 -18.36 -9.69
CA CYS A 284 -5.02 -19.18 -8.80
C CYS A 284 -4.84 -20.68 -9.04
N LEU A 285 -4.78 -21.10 -10.32
CA LEU A 285 -4.76 -22.52 -10.71
C LEU A 285 -3.50 -23.28 -10.32
N ARG A 286 -2.45 -22.58 -9.88
CA ARG A 286 -1.25 -23.19 -9.30
C ARG A 286 -1.55 -23.94 -8.00
N CYS A 287 -2.56 -23.52 -7.25
CA CYS A 287 -2.89 -24.05 -5.92
C CYS A 287 -4.36 -24.48 -5.77
N HIS A 288 -5.26 -23.89 -6.55
CA HIS A 288 -6.71 -24.08 -6.43
C HIS A 288 -7.33 -24.63 -7.71
N THR A 289 -8.50 -25.24 -7.61
CA THR A 289 -9.29 -25.63 -8.78
C THR A 289 -10.02 -24.42 -9.37
N ASP A 290 -10.25 -24.41 -10.68
CA ASP A 290 -10.95 -23.32 -11.40
C ASP A 290 -12.29 -22.97 -10.73
N ASP A 291 -13.13 -23.96 -10.45
CA ASP A 291 -14.42 -23.77 -9.78
C ASP A 291 -14.29 -23.02 -8.43
N PHE A 292 -13.29 -23.39 -7.62
CA PHE A 292 -13.08 -22.78 -6.32
C PHE A 292 -12.62 -21.33 -6.47
N SER A 293 -11.69 -21.07 -7.40
CA SER A 293 -11.18 -19.73 -7.67
C SER A 293 -12.28 -18.80 -8.15
N ARG A 294 -13.10 -19.24 -9.11
CA ARG A 294 -14.21 -18.45 -9.66
C ARG A 294 -15.32 -18.23 -8.63
N GLU A 295 -15.64 -19.23 -7.82
CA GLU A 295 -16.63 -19.09 -6.74
C GLU A 295 -16.21 -17.99 -5.74
N TRP A 296 -14.97 -18.01 -5.29
CA TRP A 296 -14.48 -17.03 -4.33
C TRP A 296 -14.36 -15.62 -4.91
N LEU A 297 -13.93 -15.48 -6.18
CA LEU A 297 -13.98 -14.18 -6.87
C LEU A 297 -15.42 -13.68 -7.01
N GLY A 298 -16.37 -14.57 -7.33
CA GLY A 298 -17.80 -14.23 -7.34
C GLY A 298 -18.34 -13.77 -5.99
N ASN A 299 -17.88 -14.38 -4.89
CA ASN A 299 -18.22 -13.92 -3.53
C ASN A 299 -17.63 -12.53 -3.23
N ALA A 300 -16.40 -12.26 -3.68
CA ALA A 300 -15.79 -10.94 -3.53
C ALA A 300 -16.54 -9.86 -4.33
N ASP A 301 -16.94 -10.17 -5.57
CA ASP A 301 -17.78 -9.34 -6.42
C ASP A 301 -19.12 -9.00 -5.72
N ASN A 302 -19.79 -10.00 -5.15
CA ASN A 302 -21.03 -9.81 -4.41
C ASN A 302 -20.83 -8.87 -3.21
N MET A 303 -19.78 -9.07 -2.42
CA MET A 303 -19.45 -8.21 -1.28
C MET A 303 -19.16 -6.77 -1.73
N ALA A 304 -18.37 -6.59 -2.79
CA ALA A 304 -18.06 -5.29 -3.38
C ALA A 304 -19.33 -4.58 -3.89
N SER A 305 -20.23 -5.31 -4.54
CA SER A 305 -21.49 -4.80 -5.10
C SER A 305 -22.44 -4.29 -4.01
N VAL A 306 -22.65 -5.07 -2.94
CA VAL A 306 -23.51 -4.66 -1.83
C VAL A 306 -22.95 -3.42 -1.14
N SER A 307 -21.64 -3.39 -0.86
CA SER A 307 -21.00 -2.24 -0.22
C SER A 307 -21.02 -0.98 -1.10
N SER A 308 -20.79 -1.12 -2.40
CA SER A 308 -20.81 0.00 -3.36
C SER A 308 -22.22 0.57 -3.54
N THR A 309 -23.25 -0.27 -3.50
CA THR A 309 -24.65 0.18 -3.55
C THR A 309 -25.00 1.10 -2.39
N ARG A 310 -24.58 0.74 -1.16
CA ARG A 310 -24.77 1.57 0.04
C ARG A 310 -24.06 2.92 -0.04
N LEU A 311 -22.84 2.93 -0.59
CA LEU A 311 -22.09 4.17 -0.83
C LEU A 311 -22.83 5.07 -1.82
N LYS A 312 -23.38 4.50 -2.91
CA LYS A 312 -24.16 5.26 -3.90
C LYS A 312 -25.40 5.90 -3.27
N GLU A 313 -26.16 5.16 -2.46
CA GLU A 313 -27.31 5.71 -1.72
C GLU A 313 -26.89 6.87 -0.78
N ALA A 314 -25.76 6.73 -0.07
CA ALA A 314 -25.24 7.79 0.78
C ALA A 314 -24.84 9.03 -0.04
N LYS A 315 -24.26 8.83 -1.23
CA LYS A 315 -23.87 9.92 -2.13
C LYS A 315 -25.10 10.71 -2.60
N GLU A 316 -26.18 10.03 -2.99
CA GLU A 316 -27.44 10.66 -3.39
C GLU A 316 -28.03 11.53 -2.26
N LEU A 317 -27.95 11.06 -1.00
CA LEU A 317 -28.37 11.85 0.17
C LEU A 317 -27.50 13.09 0.38
N LEU A 318 -26.18 12.97 0.24
CA LEU A 318 -25.25 14.10 0.36
C LEU A 318 -25.49 15.15 -0.74
N GLU A 319 -25.68 14.71 -1.98
CA GLU A 319 -26.01 15.59 -3.10
C GLU A 319 -27.34 16.32 -2.87
N GLY A 320 -28.33 15.65 -2.27
CA GLY A 320 -29.57 16.27 -1.81
C GLY A 320 -29.34 17.39 -0.78
N ILE A 321 -28.52 17.13 0.25
CA ILE A 321 -28.15 18.13 1.26
C ILE A 321 -27.45 19.36 0.63
N LYS A 322 -26.55 19.13 -0.34
CA LYS A 322 -25.88 20.20 -1.09
C LYS A 322 -26.86 21.01 -1.93
N LYS A 323 -27.74 20.34 -2.67
CA LYS A 323 -28.76 20.98 -3.51
C LYS A 323 -29.75 21.82 -2.71
N ASP A 324 -30.10 21.35 -1.52
CA ASP A 324 -30.98 22.04 -0.58
C ASP A 324 -30.29 23.25 0.11
N GLY A 325 -28.98 23.45 -0.14
CA GLY A 325 -28.21 24.57 0.42
C GLY A 325 -27.97 24.48 1.93
N LEU A 326 -28.05 23.26 2.50
CA LEU A 326 -28.01 23.04 3.95
C LEU A 326 -26.60 22.98 4.54
N ILE A 327 -25.59 22.97 3.68
CA ILE A 327 -24.18 23.04 4.07
C ILE A 327 -23.47 24.10 3.24
N ARG A 328 -22.38 24.64 3.80
CA ARG A 328 -21.48 25.52 3.06
C ARG A 328 -20.88 24.80 1.85
N SER A 329 -20.52 25.56 0.82
CA SER A 329 -19.67 25.03 -0.24
C SER A 329 -18.32 24.62 0.33
N THR A 330 -17.81 23.48 -0.10
CA THR A 330 -16.56 22.84 0.32
C THR A 330 -15.88 22.24 -0.92
N VAL A 331 -14.68 21.71 -0.76
CA VAL A 331 -14.00 20.92 -1.81
C VAL A 331 -14.79 19.64 -2.14
N GLU A 332 -14.68 19.19 -3.38
CA GLU A 332 -15.34 17.97 -3.83
C GLU A 332 -14.73 16.73 -3.15
N VAL A 333 -15.57 15.94 -2.48
CA VAL A 333 -15.20 14.61 -2.01
C VAL A 333 -15.27 13.64 -3.20
N VAL A 334 -14.12 13.30 -3.77
CA VAL A 334 -14.04 12.28 -4.83
C VAL A 334 -13.73 10.90 -4.23
N ASN A 335 -14.31 9.85 -4.82
CA ASN A 335 -14.33 8.48 -4.28
C ASN A 335 -12.95 7.87 -3.94
N ASN A 336 -11.84 8.41 -4.47
CA ASN A 336 -10.48 7.88 -4.25
C ASN A 336 -9.47 8.95 -3.81
N ALA A 337 -9.88 10.16 -3.45
CA ALA A 337 -8.94 11.15 -2.92
C ALA A 337 -9.04 11.24 -1.40
N HIS A 338 -7.87 11.35 -0.76
CA HIS A 338 -7.77 11.84 0.60
C HIS A 338 -8.21 13.31 0.61
N PRO A 339 -9.29 13.68 1.32
CA PRO A 339 -9.66 15.07 1.48
C PRO A 339 -8.54 15.77 2.22
N ILE A 340 -8.22 16.97 1.75
CA ILE A 340 -7.20 17.79 2.37
C ILE A 340 -7.75 18.32 3.69
N ALA A 341 -6.89 18.29 4.70
CA ALA A 341 -7.27 18.40 6.10
C ALA A 341 -8.08 19.68 6.38
N GLY A 342 -9.26 19.52 6.99
CA GLY A 342 -10.01 20.60 7.64
C GLY A 342 -11.07 21.31 6.79
N GLU A 343 -11.28 20.90 5.54
CA GLU A 343 -12.14 21.67 4.63
C GLU A 343 -13.57 21.11 4.49
N LEU A 344 -13.82 19.89 4.95
CA LEU A 344 -15.13 19.25 4.88
C LEU A 344 -16.11 19.75 5.94
N SER A 345 -17.40 19.74 5.60
CA SER A 345 -18.46 19.77 6.61
C SER A 345 -18.54 18.45 7.38
N ALA A 346 -19.25 18.42 8.52
CA ALA A 346 -19.41 17.20 9.31
C ALA A 346 -20.04 16.06 8.50
N VAL A 347 -21.13 16.35 7.76
CA VAL A 347 -21.82 15.36 6.91
C VAL A 347 -20.91 14.81 5.79
N GLU A 348 -20.03 15.65 5.24
CA GLU A 348 -19.06 15.22 4.22
C GLU A 348 -17.95 14.36 4.80
N SER A 349 -17.49 14.67 6.03
CA SER A 349 -16.53 13.84 6.76
C SER A 349 -17.11 12.45 7.06
N TYR A 350 -18.38 12.38 7.48
CA TYR A 350 -19.05 11.10 7.69
C TYR A 350 -19.22 10.32 6.38
N PHE A 351 -19.61 10.98 5.29
CA PHE A 351 -19.66 10.35 3.97
C PHE A 351 -18.30 9.81 3.52
N PHE A 352 -17.23 10.56 3.76
CA PHE A 352 -15.87 10.11 3.48
C PHE A 352 -15.51 8.84 4.27
N ASN A 353 -15.90 8.74 5.55
CA ASN A 353 -15.70 7.52 6.34
C ASN A 353 -16.51 6.32 5.81
N VAL A 354 -17.73 6.56 5.29
CA VAL A 354 -18.50 5.52 4.57
C VAL A 354 -17.73 5.05 3.35
N ASN A 355 -17.17 5.97 2.57
CA ASN A 355 -16.35 5.65 1.39
C ASN A 355 -15.09 4.85 1.75
N MET A 356 -14.34 5.26 2.78
CA MET A 356 -13.15 4.52 3.22
C MET A 356 -13.51 3.09 3.67
N SER A 357 -14.58 2.93 4.43
CA SER A 357 -15.08 1.60 4.81
C SER A 357 -15.54 0.76 3.62
N THR A 358 -16.05 1.39 2.56
CA THR A 358 -16.40 0.72 1.29
C THR A 358 -15.16 0.18 0.60
N ASN A 359 -14.09 0.98 0.54
CA ASN A 359 -12.81 0.55 -0.04
C ASN A 359 -12.19 -0.60 0.76
N ARG A 360 -12.20 -0.51 2.10
CA ARG A 360 -11.75 -1.61 2.98
C ARG A 360 -12.54 -2.90 2.74
N THR A 361 -13.87 -2.79 2.61
CA THR A 361 -14.74 -3.93 2.31
C THR A 361 -14.35 -4.61 0.99
N ARG A 362 -14.21 -3.81 -0.07
CA ARG A 362 -13.88 -4.30 -1.42
C ARG A 362 -12.48 -4.91 -1.47
N LYS A 363 -11.46 -4.18 -1.02
CA LYS A 363 -10.07 -4.65 -1.05
C LYS A 363 -9.89 -5.86 -0.14
N GLY A 364 -10.51 -5.87 1.04
CA GLY A 364 -10.54 -7.01 1.93
C GLY A 364 -11.12 -8.26 1.28
N ALA A 365 -12.22 -8.12 0.54
CA ALA A 365 -12.87 -9.26 -0.12
C ALA A 365 -11.98 -9.88 -1.21
N TYR A 366 -11.39 -9.07 -2.08
CA TYR A 366 -10.50 -9.57 -3.15
C TYR A 366 -9.17 -10.13 -2.65
N HIS A 367 -8.74 -9.76 -1.43
CA HIS A 367 -7.56 -10.35 -0.78
C HIS A 367 -7.92 -11.43 0.25
N MET A 368 -9.15 -11.98 0.18
CA MET A 368 -9.61 -13.08 1.04
C MET A 368 -9.47 -12.80 2.55
N SER A 369 -9.67 -11.55 2.95
CA SER A 369 -9.54 -11.10 4.33
C SER A 369 -10.89 -10.90 4.98
N GLU A 370 -11.30 -11.86 5.82
CA GLU A 370 -12.52 -11.73 6.63
C GLU A 370 -12.47 -10.53 7.58
N GLN A 371 -11.27 -10.20 8.05
CA GLN A 371 -11.01 -9.05 8.92
C GLN A 371 -11.34 -7.74 8.20
N TRP A 372 -10.77 -7.53 7.02
CA TRP A 372 -10.92 -6.27 6.30
C TRP A 372 -12.21 -6.18 5.48
N ALA A 373 -12.70 -7.30 4.95
CA ALA A 373 -14.00 -7.34 4.28
C ALA A 373 -15.15 -7.17 5.28
N GLY A 374 -15.11 -7.91 6.40
CA GLY A 374 -16.22 -8.00 7.34
C GLY A 374 -16.15 -7.01 8.50
N ARG A 375 -15.12 -7.15 9.36
CA ARG A 375 -15.02 -6.36 10.60
C ARG A 375 -14.66 -4.91 10.32
N GLN A 376 -13.57 -4.65 9.62
CA GLN A 376 -13.11 -3.28 9.34
C GLN A 376 -13.75 -2.68 8.08
N GLY A 377 -14.40 -3.50 7.26
CA GLY A 377 -15.10 -3.06 6.05
C GLY A 377 -16.58 -2.88 6.33
N TRP A 378 -17.34 -3.96 6.21
CA TRP A 378 -18.81 -3.96 6.29
C TRP A 378 -19.37 -3.39 7.60
N THR A 379 -18.78 -3.78 8.72
CA THR A 379 -19.29 -3.38 10.05
C THR A 379 -19.02 -1.90 10.29
N ASP A 380 -17.80 -1.43 10.02
CA ASP A 380 -17.46 -0.01 10.08
C ASP A 380 -18.29 0.83 9.10
N GLN A 381 -18.53 0.34 7.87
CA GLN A 381 -19.40 1.02 6.91
C GLN A 381 -20.82 1.20 7.48
N SER A 382 -21.32 0.17 8.18
CA SER A 382 -22.66 0.20 8.78
C SER A 382 -22.73 1.26 9.89
N PHE A 383 -21.71 1.39 10.73
CA PHE A 383 -21.65 2.45 11.75
C PHE A 383 -21.48 3.85 11.12
N ALA A 384 -20.59 4.00 10.16
CA ALA A 384 -20.38 5.28 9.46
C ALA A 384 -21.67 5.74 8.73
N LEU A 385 -22.45 4.81 8.16
CA LEU A 385 -23.75 5.11 7.56
C LEU A 385 -24.77 5.58 8.59
N MET A 386 -24.75 5.05 9.82
CA MET A 386 -25.63 5.50 10.89
C MET A 386 -25.31 6.95 11.28
N GLU A 387 -24.02 7.27 11.47
CA GLU A 387 -23.58 8.64 11.77
C GLU A 387 -23.93 9.61 10.65
N PHE A 388 -23.62 9.23 9.40
CA PHE A 388 -23.94 10.02 8.21
C PHE A 388 -25.44 10.31 8.10
N ARG A 389 -26.29 9.27 8.20
CA ARG A 389 -27.75 9.42 8.10
C ARG A 389 -28.30 10.28 9.24
N SER A 390 -27.80 10.09 10.47
CA SER A 390 -28.19 10.92 11.61
C SER A 390 -27.88 12.40 11.38
N GLU A 391 -26.74 12.71 10.76
CA GLU A 391 -26.37 14.10 10.47
C GLU A 391 -27.23 14.69 9.33
N VAL A 392 -27.52 13.90 8.29
CA VAL A 392 -28.46 14.29 7.23
C VAL A 392 -29.84 14.62 7.81
N GLU A 393 -30.36 13.79 8.71
CA GLU A 393 -31.63 14.00 9.40
C GLU A 393 -31.60 15.26 10.27
N ARG A 394 -30.52 15.47 11.03
CA ARG A 394 -30.34 16.66 11.87
C ARG A 394 -30.37 17.94 11.03
N LEU A 395 -29.60 18.00 9.94
CA LEU A 395 -29.54 19.15 9.04
C LEU A 395 -30.92 19.49 8.45
N ARG A 396 -31.67 18.48 8.00
CA ARG A 396 -33.04 18.68 7.49
C ARG A 396 -34.00 19.17 8.58
N SER A 397 -33.90 18.60 9.79
CA SER A 397 -34.74 19.01 10.93
C SER A 397 -34.45 20.44 11.37
N ASP A 398 -33.17 20.84 11.41
CA ASP A 398 -32.77 22.21 11.75
C ASP A 398 -33.28 23.20 10.70
N ALA A 399 -33.18 22.88 9.41
CA ALA A 399 -33.69 23.72 8.33
C ALA A 399 -35.22 23.94 8.42
N GLU A 400 -35.98 22.88 8.72
CA GLU A 400 -37.43 22.97 8.92
C GLU A 400 -37.78 23.79 10.18
N ARG A 401 -36.99 23.68 11.24
CA ARG A 401 -37.15 24.51 12.45
C ARG A 401 -36.89 25.99 12.14
N ASP A 402 -35.82 26.30 11.43
CA ASP A 402 -35.47 27.67 11.07
C ASP A 402 -36.52 28.31 10.15
N LYS A 403 -37.11 27.52 9.24
CA LYS A 403 -38.26 27.95 8.43
C LYS A 403 -39.46 28.33 9.31
N LYS A 404 -39.84 27.47 10.26
CA LYS A 404 -40.94 27.75 11.20
C LYS A 404 -40.68 28.98 12.07
N ILE A 405 -39.44 29.17 12.53
CA ILE A 405 -39.05 30.34 13.30
C ILE A 405 -39.26 31.61 12.46
N LYS A 406 -38.81 31.63 11.20
CA LYS A 406 -39.02 32.77 10.29
C LYS A 406 -40.50 33.06 10.05
N GLU A 407 -41.31 32.03 9.81
CA GLU A 407 -42.77 32.19 9.65
C GLU A 407 -43.42 32.80 10.91
N LEU A 408 -42.99 32.37 12.10
CA LEU A 408 -43.47 32.93 13.37
C LEU A 408 -43.01 34.39 13.58
N GLU A 409 -41.75 34.72 13.26
CA GLU A 409 -41.22 36.08 13.33
C GLU A 409 -41.96 37.04 12.39
N GLU A 410 -42.33 36.59 11.18
CA GLU A 410 -43.15 37.35 10.24
C GLU A 410 -44.57 37.59 10.78
N LEU A 411 -45.19 36.57 11.37
CA LEU A 411 -46.51 36.69 11.99
C LEU A 411 -46.51 37.67 13.18
N ILE A 412 -45.46 37.65 14.01
CA ILE A 412 -45.31 38.57 15.13
C ILE A 412 -45.19 40.02 14.62
N LYS A 413 -44.33 40.28 13.63
CA LYS A 413 -44.19 41.64 13.04
C LYS A 413 -45.52 42.18 12.50
N LEU A 414 -46.28 41.33 11.79
CA LEU A 414 -47.60 41.71 11.27
C LEU A 414 -48.65 41.99 12.36
N SER A 415 -48.44 41.47 13.57
CA SER A 415 -49.31 41.72 14.72
C SER A 415 -48.93 42.99 15.49
N GLU A 416 -47.66 43.41 15.45
CA GLU A 416 -47.17 44.63 16.09
C GLU A 416 -47.46 45.90 15.25
N ASP A 417 -47.63 45.75 13.93
CA ASP A 417 -47.98 46.85 13.01
C ASP A 417 -49.50 47.17 12.96
N LYS A 418 -50.33 46.49 13.76
CA LYS A 418 -51.78 46.71 13.91
C LYS A 418 -52.12 47.28 15.27
#